data_AF-A0AAU7SPR4-F1
#
_entry.id   AF-A0AAU7SPR4-F1
#
_cell.length_a   1.000
_cell.length_b   1.000
_cell.length_c   1.000
_cell.angle_alpha   90.00
_cell.angle_beta   90.00
_cell.angle_gamma   90.00
#
_symmetry.space_group_name_H-M   'P 1'
#
loop_
_entity.id
_entity.type
_entity.pdbx_description
1 polymer ?
#
loop_
_entity_poly.entity_id
_entity_poly.type
_entity_poly.pdbx_seq_one_letter_code
_entity_poly.pdbx_strand_id
1 'polypeptide(L)'
;MRYICGDTTQLWWPMARYNFKVRDEAKRILAKSHIEEEDQLTACRAVAMALATFAFNAKAPPSTPVELEDSSGNRVAVITLLVET
;
A
#
# COMPACT_ATOMS: atom_id res chain seq x y z
N MET A 1 25.86 -4.67 25.16
CA MET A 1 24.52 -5.29 25.08
C MET A 1 24.31 -5.74 23.65
N ARG A 2 24.31 -7.06 23.41
CA ARG A 2 24.05 -7.68 22.11
C ARG A 2 22.67 -8.32 22.20
N TYR A 3 21.71 -7.83 21.44
CA TYR A 3 20.46 -8.55 21.24
C TYR A 3 20.75 -9.71 20.28
N ILE A 4 20.91 -10.90 20.84
CA ILE A 4 20.88 -12.15 20.09
C ILE A 4 19.38 -12.40 19.83
N CYS A 5 18.91 -12.06 18.62
CA CYS A 5 17.59 -12.49 18.18
C CYS A 5 17.75 -13.99 17.87
N GLY A 6 17.21 -14.81 18.77
CA GLY A 6 17.29 -16.26 18.70
C GLY A 6 16.61 -16.80 17.46
N ASP A 7 17.07 -17.99 17.09
CA ASP A 7 16.46 -19.01 16.23
C ASP A 7 14.92 -18.93 16.18
N THR A 8 14.37 -18.07 15.31
CA THR A 8 13.00 -18.22 14.84
C THR A 8 13.09 -19.07 13.60
N THR A 9 12.59 -20.30 13.71
CA THR A 9 12.04 -21.04 12.58
C THR A 9 11.25 -20.08 11.70
N GLN A 10 11.87 -19.58 10.63
CA GLN A 10 11.20 -18.87 9.56
C GLN A 10 10.28 -19.90 8.91
N LEU A 11 9.05 -20.01 9.41
CA LEU A 11 7.96 -20.47 8.57
C LEU A 11 7.80 -19.37 7.52
N TRP A 12 8.40 -19.59 6.34
CA TRP A 12 8.22 -18.74 5.18
C TRP A 12 6.76 -18.87 4.76
N TRP A 13 5.86 -18.09 5.38
CA TRP A 13 4.54 -17.89 4.82
C TRP A 13 4.73 -17.19 3.47
N PRO A 14 4.09 -17.67 2.40
CA PRO A 14 4.22 -17.01 1.11
C PRO A 14 3.63 -15.61 1.21
N MET A 15 4.50 -14.59 1.25
CA MET A 15 4.06 -13.20 1.16
C MET A 15 3.52 -12.97 -0.25
N ALA A 16 2.29 -12.48 -0.32
CA ALA A 16 1.68 -12.11 -1.58
C ALA A 16 2.16 -10.73 -1.99
N ARG A 17 2.55 -10.60 -3.26
CA ARG A 17 2.93 -9.32 -3.85
C ARG A 17 1.70 -8.59 -4.35
N TYR A 18 1.54 -7.36 -3.91
CA TYR A 18 0.50 -6.44 -4.35
C TYR A 18 1.13 -5.22 -5.00
N ASN A 19 0.56 -4.77 -6.12
CA ASN A 19 0.97 -3.57 -6.82
C ASN A 19 0.00 -2.45 -6.51
N PHE A 20 0.48 -1.23 -6.31
CA PHE A 20 -0.40 -0.09 -6.09
C PHE A 20 -0.01 1.11 -6.94
N LYS A 21 -1.03 1.88 -7.33
CA LYS A 21 -0.89 3.05 -8.21
C LYS A 21 -1.73 4.19 -7.66
N VAL A 22 -1.10 5.33 -7.41
CA VAL A 22 -1.79 6.57 -7.03
C VAL A 22 -2.11 7.34 -8.31
N ARG A 23 -3.37 7.78 -8.46
CA ARG A 23 -3.82 8.51 -9.65
C ARG A 23 -4.39 9.86 -9.27
N ASP A 24 -4.29 10.83 -10.19
CA ASP A 24 -5.03 12.10 -10.07
C ASP A 24 -6.45 11.99 -10.64
N GLU A 25 -7.21 13.09 -10.56
CA GLU A 25 -8.57 13.20 -11.09
C GLU A 25 -8.64 12.98 -12.62
N ALA A 26 -7.55 13.27 -13.34
CA ALA A 26 -7.41 13.01 -14.78
C ALA A 26 -6.96 11.56 -15.08
N LYS A 27 -6.95 10.67 -14.07
CA LYS A 27 -6.51 9.26 -14.14
C LYS A 27 -5.03 9.08 -14.49
N ARG A 28 -4.22 10.14 -14.44
CA ARG A 28 -2.77 10.07 -14.65
C ARG A 28 -2.12 9.41 -13.45
N ILE A 29 -1.13 8.54 -13.69
CA ILE A 29 -0.39 7.87 -12.63
C ILE A 29 0.59 8.89 -12.03
N LEU A 30 0.40 9.21 -10.76
CA LEU A 30 1.29 10.08 -9.99
C LEU A 30 2.43 9.29 -9.34
N ALA A 31 2.11 8.10 -8.83
CA ALA A 31 3.06 7.19 -8.21
C ALA A 31 2.65 5.73 -8.45
N LYS A 32 3.63 4.84 -8.48
CA LYS A 32 3.42 3.38 -8.54
C LYS A 32 4.49 2.67 -7.73
N SER A 33 4.11 1.62 -7.02
CA SER A 33 5.05 0.74 -6.33
C SER A 33 4.41 -0.63 -6.06
N HIS A 34 5.05 -1.43 -5.22
CA HIS A 34 4.55 -2.71 -4.75
C HIS A 34 4.83 -2.87 -3.26
N ILE A 35 4.10 -3.78 -2.63
CA ILE A 35 4.29 -4.25 -1.27
C ILE A 35 4.14 -5.77 -1.23
N GLU A 36 4.82 -6.43 -0.30
CA GLU A 36 4.69 -7.86 -0.04
C GLU A 36 4.09 -8.02 1.35
N GLU A 37 2.94 -8.69 1.43
CA GLU A 37 2.17 -8.82 2.67
C GLU A 37 1.58 -10.23 2.79
N GLU A 38 1.33 -10.64 4.02
CA GLU A 38 0.76 -11.96 4.33
C GLU A 38 -0.66 -12.13 3.79
N ASP A 39 -1.43 -11.04 3.78
CA ASP A 39 -2.82 -11.05 3.36
C ASP A 39 -3.29 -9.71 2.76
N GLN A 40 -4.41 -9.77 2.06
CA GLN A 40 -5.01 -8.64 1.36
C GLN A 40 -5.45 -7.50 2.30
N LEU A 41 -5.96 -7.82 3.49
CA LEU A 41 -6.43 -6.80 4.44
C LEU A 41 -5.24 -5.99 4.98
N THR A 42 -4.13 -6.68 5.29
CA THR A 42 -2.88 -6.04 5.72
C THR A 42 -2.30 -5.17 4.60
N ALA A 43 -2.29 -5.66 3.35
CA ALA A 43 -1.89 -4.87 2.19
C ALA A 43 -2.73 -3.60 2.00
N CYS A 44 -4.05 -3.70 2.14
CA CYS A 44 -4.93 -2.53 2.07
C CYS A 44 -4.59 -1.47 3.13
N ARG A 45 -4.37 -1.90 4.39
CA ARG A 45 -4.04 -0.98 5.49
C ARG A 45 -2.70 -0.29 5.27
N ALA A 46 -1.67 -1.05 4.87
CA ALA A 46 -0.35 -0.50 4.59
C ALA A 46 -0.39 0.52 3.43
N VAL A 47 -1.12 0.20 2.35
CA VAL A 47 -1.27 1.09 1.20
C VAL A 47 -2.09 2.34 1.53
N ALA A 48 -3.12 2.24 2.38
CA ALA A 48 -3.85 3.41 2.87
C ALA A 48 -2.93 4.36 3.67
N MET A 49 -2.09 3.84 4.55
CA MET A 49 -1.11 4.63 5.32
C MET A 49 -0.05 5.26 4.42
N ALA A 50 0.44 4.53 3.42
CA ALA A 50 1.36 5.04 2.42
C ALA A 50 0.73 6.17 1.59
N LEU A 51 -0.53 6.02 1.18
CA LEU A 51 -1.28 7.07 0.50
C LEU A 51 -1.45 8.32 1.39
N ALA A 52 -1.74 8.14 2.69
CA ALA A 52 -1.90 9.27 3.62
C ALA A 52 -0.61 10.08 3.72
N THR A 53 0.51 9.39 3.87
CA THR A 53 1.85 9.98 3.91
C THR A 53 2.18 10.70 2.59
N PHE A 54 1.88 10.07 1.45
CA PHE A 54 2.08 10.67 0.15
C PHE A 54 1.22 11.93 -0.05
N ALA A 55 -0.07 11.86 0.25
CA ALA A 55 -1.00 12.96 0.06
C ALA A 55 -0.61 14.19 0.89
N PHE A 56 -0.19 13.97 2.15
CA PHE A 56 0.31 15.03 3.01
C PHE A 56 1.59 15.68 2.46
N ASN A 57 2.58 14.87 2.07
CA ASN A 57 3.87 15.38 1.60
C ASN A 57 3.80 16.04 0.21
N ALA A 58 3.00 15.47 -0.69
CA ALA A 58 2.86 15.95 -2.06
C ALA A 58 1.82 17.09 -2.18
N LYS A 59 1.12 17.44 -1.10
CA LYS A 59 -0.06 18.32 -1.11
C LYS A 59 -1.09 17.86 -2.15
N ALA A 60 -1.22 16.54 -2.30
CA ALA A 60 -2.20 15.97 -3.22
C ALA A 60 -3.61 16.26 -2.71
N PRO A 61 -4.62 16.38 -3.59
CA PRO A 61 -6.00 16.53 -3.17
C PRO A 61 -6.40 15.43 -2.17
N PRO A 62 -7.20 15.73 -1.14
CA PRO A 62 -7.63 14.71 -0.18
C PRO A 62 -8.35 13.56 -0.89
N SER A 63 -9.10 13.84 -1.96
CA SER A 63 -9.80 12.86 -2.81
C SER A 63 -8.89 11.96 -3.67
N THR A 64 -7.57 12.02 -3.54
CA THR A 64 -6.63 11.24 -4.37
C THR A 64 -6.81 9.73 -4.11
N PRO A 65 -7.21 8.92 -5.11
CA PRO A 65 -7.34 7.48 -4.94
C PRO A 65 -6.00 6.74 -5.13
N VAL A 66 -5.87 5.62 -4.43
CA VAL A 66 -4.89 4.57 -4.73
C VAL A 66 -5.59 3.29 -5.14
N GLU A 67 -5.16 2.72 -6.25
CA GLU A 67 -5.64 1.42 -6.75
C GLU A 67 -4.66 0.34 -6.26
N LEU A 68 -5.18 -0.71 -5.63
CA LEU A 68 -4.45 -1.90 -5.25
C LEU A 68 -4.79 -3.04 -6.22
N GLU A 69 -3.76 -3.70 -6.73
CA GLU A 69 -3.84 -4.83 -7.65
C GLU A 69 -3.06 -6.02 -7.07
N ASP A 70 -3.55 -7.23 -7.31
CA ASP A 70 -2.79 -8.45 -6.98
C ASP A 70 -1.64 -8.68 -7.98
N SER A 71 -0.89 -9.75 -7.79
CA SER A 71 0.21 -10.14 -8.69
C SER A 71 -0.25 -10.54 -10.09
N SER A 72 -1.54 -10.87 -10.26
CA SER A 72 -2.15 -11.21 -11.54
C SER A 72 -2.72 -9.97 -12.25
N GLY A 73 -2.64 -8.79 -11.63
CA GLY A 73 -3.19 -7.54 -12.15
C GLY A 73 -4.69 -7.36 -11.92
N ASN A 74 -5.31 -8.23 -11.12
CA ASN A 74 -6.71 -8.05 -10.74
C ASN A 74 -6.81 -6.92 -9.73
N ARG A 75 -7.79 -6.03 -9.92
CA ARG A 75 -8.06 -4.96 -8.97
C ARG A 75 -8.62 -5.56 -7.67
N VAL A 76 -7.90 -5.32 -6.60
CA VAL A 76 -8.20 -5.77 -5.24
C VAL A 76 -9.04 -4.75 -4.50
N ALA A 77 -8.64 -3.49 -4.57
CA ALA A 77 -9.33 -2.38 -3.90
C ALA A 77 -9.05 -1.05 -4.59
N VAL A 78 -9.94 -0.08 -4.36
CA VAL A 78 -9.66 1.35 -4.58
C VAL A 78 -9.85 2.03 -3.24
N ILE A 79 -8.80 2.69 -2.76
CA ILE A 79 -8.79 3.35 -1.46
C ILE A 79 -8.71 4.85 -1.71
N THR A 80 -9.68 5.59 -1.20
CA THR A 80 -9.69 7.05 -1.21
C THR A 80 -9.65 7.50 0.24
N LEU A 81 -8.70 8.36 0.58
CA LEU A 81 -8.68 8.98 1.90
C LEU A 81 -9.65 10.16 1.88
N LEU A 82 -10.41 10.33 2.95
CA LEU A 82 -11.17 11.54 3.17
C LEU A 82 -10.54 12.18 4.40
N VAL A 83 -9.76 13.23 4.17
CA VAL A 83 -9.17 14.01 5.26
C VAL A 83 -10.18 15.09 5.62
N GLU A 84 -10.77 14.99 6.81
CA GLU A 84 -11.60 16.05 7.38
C GLU A 84 -10.70 17.24 7.79
N THR A 85 -11.11 18.45 7.41
CA THR A 85 -10.43 19.71 7.73
C THR A 85 -11.13 20.45 8.86
#